data_AF-A0AAW0GFJ8-F1
#
_entry.id   AF-A0AAW0GFJ8-F1
#
_cell.length_a   1.000
_cell.length_b   1.000
_cell.length_c   1.000
_cell.angle_alpha   90.00
_cell.angle_beta   90.00
_cell.angle_gamma   90.00
#
_symmetry.space_group_name_H-M   'P 1'
#
loop_
_entity.id
_entity.type
_entity.pdbx_description
1 polymer ?
#
loop_
_entity_poly.entity_id
_entity_poly.type
_entity_poly.pdbx_seq_one_letter_code
_entity_poly.pdbx_strand_id
1 'polypeptide(L)'
;MSVRTSEQLLHDRVNLARLVRRLEKSVASEQLASNNNTGNEIAWVKSQGTVQKVKFARKLLKRVELYDDHSSPTVLNYEDIKNSLNRLDVLVNEYNKRVAPKPQRPEPILPTIPTPEEQPASSALPMSHPKELDLSLIPSDTNVSTVISPEDLLLSPLDSTPLSLEDDGLLSSLPSSLPSSRLPLSTGATQGGSTGSAAAPAFLQNSQALQEELSAQLAQMATQLKNNTLHFASSLDKDKSILGEAQEKLERNLDVMTKERTRLRDHSSKSWGTTWITILSLLVVLIGFFLTFSVIRLT
;
A
#
# COMPACT_ATOMS: atom_id res chain seq x y z
N MET A 1 16.77 -0.08 -24.63
CA MET A 1 15.62 0.68 -25.16
C MET A 1 14.69 -0.28 -25.90
N SER A 2 13.53 -0.60 -25.33
CA SER A 2 12.55 -1.49 -25.98
C SER A 2 11.88 -0.73 -27.13
N VAL A 3 12.21 -1.10 -28.36
CA VAL A 3 11.62 -0.52 -29.58
C VAL A 3 10.15 -0.93 -29.59
N ARG A 4 9.26 0.00 -29.27
CA ARG A 4 7.82 -0.25 -29.33
C ARG A 4 7.41 -0.33 -30.79
N THR A 5 6.58 -1.33 -31.11
CA THR A 5 6.01 -1.48 -32.45
C THR A 5 4.98 -0.38 -32.69
N SER A 6 4.87 0.07 -33.94
CA SER A 6 3.85 1.05 -34.37
C SER A 6 2.43 0.60 -34.03
N GLU A 7 2.20 -0.72 -34.04
CA GLU A 7 0.97 -1.35 -33.58
C GLU A 7 0.63 -1.05 -32.12
N GLN A 8 1.63 -1.10 -31.22
CA GLN A 8 1.44 -0.78 -29.80
C GLN A 8 0.97 0.67 -29.60
N LEU A 9 1.49 1.61 -30.40
CA LEU A 9 1.10 3.02 -30.34
C LEU A 9 -0.34 3.23 -30.81
N LEU A 10 -0.77 2.51 -31.85
CA LEU A 10 -2.17 2.53 -32.31
C LEU A 10 -3.11 1.98 -31.22
N HIS A 11 -2.72 0.90 -30.55
CA HIS A 11 -3.47 0.37 -29.42
C HIS A 11 -3.56 1.37 -28.27
N ASP A 12 -2.44 1.97 -27.88
CA ASP A 12 -2.37 2.96 -26.81
C ASP A 12 -3.28 4.17 -27.11
N ARG A 13 -3.32 4.64 -28.37
CA ARG A 13 -4.21 5.72 -28.82
C ARG A 13 -5.70 5.35 -28.72
N VAL A 14 -6.08 4.18 -29.22
CA VAL A 14 -7.48 3.71 -29.16
C VAL A 14 -7.90 3.49 -27.70
N ASN A 15 -7.00 2.94 -26.88
CA ASN A 15 -7.22 2.70 -25.47
C ASN A 15 -7.37 4.02 -24.70
N LEU A 16 -6.56 5.04 -25.00
CA LEU A 16 -6.65 6.37 -24.40
C LEU A 16 -8.03 6.99 -24.65
N ALA A 17 -8.48 7.04 -25.91
CA ALA A 17 -9.78 7.63 -26.25
C ALA A 17 -10.94 6.90 -25.58
N ARG A 18 -10.89 5.55 -25.51
CA ARG A 18 -11.91 4.75 -24.81
C ARG A 18 -11.88 4.96 -23.30
N LEU A 19 -10.68 5.04 -22.71
CA LEU A 19 -10.51 5.23 -21.28
C LEU A 19 -11.03 6.60 -20.85
N VAL A 20 -10.70 7.66 -21.58
CA VAL A 20 -11.17 9.02 -21.29
C VAL A 20 -12.69 9.10 -21.36
N ARG A 21 -13.33 8.57 -22.42
CA ARG A 21 -14.80 8.52 -22.50
C ARG A 21 -15.43 7.73 -21.35
N ARG A 22 -14.80 6.62 -20.94
CA ARG A 22 -15.28 5.84 -19.80
C ARG A 22 -15.11 6.61 -18.49
N LEU A 23 -14.04 7.39 -18.34
CA LEU A 23 -13.79 8.23 -17.18
C LEU A 23 -14.79 9.39 -17.09
N GLU A 24 -15.05 10.08 -18.19
CA GLU A 24 -16.08 11.11 -18.26
C GLU A 24 -17.44 10.56 -17.87
N LYS A 25 -17.79 9.37 -18.40
CA LYS A 25 -19.04 8.69 -18.03
C LYS A 25 -19.07 8.25 -16.57
N SER A 26 -17.98 7.71 -16.04
CA SER A 26 -17.93 7.26 -14.64
C SER A 26 -18.03 8.43 -13.67
N VAL A 27 -17.33 9.54 -13.94
CA VAL A 27 -17.38 10.75 -13.11
C VAL A 27 -18.78 11.38 -13.16
N ALA A 28 -19.43 11.44 -14.33
CA ALA A 28 -20.81 11.92 -14.44
C ALA A 28 -21.79 11.03 -13.64
N SER A 29 -21.62 9.71 -13.69
CA SER A 29 -22.46 8.78 -12.92
C SER A 29 -22.20 8.85 -11.41
N GLU A 30 -20.94 9.07 -11.01
CA GLU A 30 -20.52 9.18 -9.61
C GLU A 30 -21.04 10.48 -9.00
N GLN A 31 -20.97 11.59 -9.75
CA GLN A 31 -21.53 12.88 -9.36
C GLN A 31 -23.04 12.81 -9.14
N LEU A 32 -23.78 12.08 -9.98
CA LEU A 32 -25.22 11.87 -9.82
C LEU A 32 -25.54 10.97 -8.61
N ALA A 33 -24.70 9.98 -8.33
CA ALA A 33 -24.86 9.06 -7.20
C ALA A 33 -24.53 9.73 -5.84
N SER A 34 -23.62 10.70 -5.81
CA SER A 34 -23.22 11.40 -4.56
C SER A 34 -24.31 12.26 -3.93
N ASN A 35 -25.43 12.54 -4.62
CA ASN A 35 -26.55 13.24 -3.99
C ASN A 35 -27.23 12.37 -2.91
N ASN A 36 -26.98 11.06 -2.93
CA ASN A 36 -27.52 10.11 -1.97
C ASN A 36 -26.42 9.79 -0.93
N ASN A 37 -26.53 10.42 0.25
CA ASN A 37 -25.55 10.44 1.35
C ASN A 37 -25.23 9.07 2.01
N THR A 38 -25.67 7.95 1.44
CA THR A 38 -25.75 6.65 2.13
C THR A 38 -24.54 5.74 1.92
N GLY A 39 -23.42 6.25 1.40
CA GLY A 39 -22.27 5.41 1.06
C GLY A 39 -20.95 6.15 0.91
N ASN A 40 -20.67 7.13 1.77
CA ASN A 40 -19.49 8.00 1.65
C ASN A 40 -18.17 7.20 1.65
N GLU A 41 -18.01 6.15 2.45
CA GLU A 41 -16.78 5.33 2.42
C GLU A 41 -16.60 4.58 1.10
N ILE A 42 -17.68 3.97 0.58
CA ILE A 42 -17.66 3.26 -0.71
C ILE A 42 -17.41 4.25 -1.86
N ALA A 43 -17.97 5.45 -1.77
CA ALA A 43 -17.74 6.53 -2.71
C ALA A 43 -16.29 7.05 -2.65
N TRP A 44 -15.69 7.12 -1.46
CA TRP A 44 -14.29 7.50 -1.29
C TRP A 44 -13.36 6.50 -1.97
N VAL A 45 -13.55 5.20 -1.72
CA VAL A 45 -12.76 4.14 -2.35
C VAL A 45 -12.90 4.17 -3.89
N LYS A 46 -14.11 4.41 -4.40
CA LYS A 46 -14.35 4.57 -5.84
C LYS A 46 -13.64 5.81 -6.40
N SER A 47 -13.68 6.92 -5.69
CA SER A 47 -12.98 8.16 -6.07
C SER A 47 -11.46 7.97 -6.15
N GLN A 48 -10.87 7.21 -5.22
CA GLN A 48 -9.45 6.86 -5.25
C GLN A 48 -9.10 6.05 -6.52
N GLY A 49 -9.96 5.10 -6.87
CA GLY A 49 -9.82 4.31 -8.11
C GLY A 49 -9.94 5.17 -9.38
N THR A 50 -10.79 6.19 -9.39
CA THR A 50 -10.88 7.12 -10.53
C THR A 50 -9.68 8.05 -10.62
N VAL A 51 -9.12 8.53 -9.50
CA VAL A 51 -7.85 9.29 -9.46
C VAL A 51 -6.72 8.50 -10.12
N GLN A 52 -6.57 7.22 -9.77
CA GLN A 52 -5.51 6.38 -10.33
C GLN A 52 -5.67 6.19 -11.85
N LYS A 53 -6.91 6.00 -12.32
CA LYS A 53 -7.19 5.89 -13.76
C LYS A 53 -6.91 7.18 -14.52
N VAL A 54 -7.18 8.35 -13.93
CA VAL A 54 -6.81 9.65 -14.50
C VAL A 54 -5.29 9.79 -14.61
N LYS A 55 -4.53 9.39 -13.59
CA LYS A 55 -3.06 9.36 -13.63
C LYS A 55 -2.52 8.42 -14.70
N PHE A 56 -3.11 7.24 -14.84
CA PHE A 56 -2.75 6.30 -15.89
C PHE A 56 -3.03 6.86 -17.29
N ALA A 57 -4.19 7.49 -17.48
CA ALA A 57 -4.52 8.17 -18.73
C ALA A 57 -3.52 9.29 -19.06
N ARG A 58 -3.03 10.05 -18.07
CA ARG A 58 -1.96 11.06 -18.27
C ARG A 58 -0.65 10.41 -18.72
N LYS A 59 -0.28 9.28 -18.09
CA LYS A 59 0.91 8.51 -18.47
C LYS A 59 0.79 7.97 -19.90
N LEU A 60 -0.39 7.51 -20.29
CA LEU A 60 -0.68 7.01 -21.63
C LEU A 60 -0.66 8.14 -22.68
N LEU A 61 -1.26 9.29 -22.37
CA LEU A 61 -1.20 10.49 -23.21
C LEU A 61 0.26 10.90 -23.48
N LYS A 62 1.08 11.01 -22.43
CA LYS A 62 2.51 11.34 -22.56
C LYS A 62 3.28 10.33 -23.42
N ARG A 63 2.90 9.04 -23.34
CA ARG A 63 3.50 7.98 -24.16
C ARG A 63 3.10 8.09 -25.62
N VAL A 64 1.86 8.45 -25.92
CA VAL A 64 1.38 8.61 -27.29
C VAL A 64 1.96 9.89 -27.91
N GLU A 65 1.99 10.98 -27.15
CA GLU A 65 2.53 12.29 -27.58
C GLU A 65 4.03 12.23 -27.92
N LEU A 66 4.82 11.39 -27.24
CA LEU A 66 6.26 11.30 -27.48
C LEU A 66 6.63 10.65 -28.83
N TYR A 67 5.70 9.92 -29.46
CA TYR A 67 5.94 9.22 -30.74
C TYR A 67 5.09 9.77 -31.89
N ASP A 68 4.11 10.61 -31.63
CA ASP A 68 3.29 11.25 -32.67
C ASP A 68 3.96 12.57 -33.09
N ASP A 69 4.28 12.71 -34.37
CA ASP A 69 4.86 13.94 -34.90
C ASP A 69 3.81 15.06 -34.88
N HIS A 70 4.20 16.27 -34.46
CA HIS A 70 3.30 17.42 -34.22
C HIS A 70 2.61 17.95 -35.50
N SER A 71 2.82 17.31 -36.65
CA SER A 71 2.31 17.65 -37.97
C SER A 71 0.96 16.99 -38.31
N SER A 72 0.48 16.03 -37.50
CA SER A 72 -0.77 15.29 -37.76
C SER A 72 -2.01 16.02 -37.23
N PRO A 73 -3.18 15.97 -37.92
CA PRO A 73 -4.46 16.52 -37.43
C PRO A 73 -4.94 15.88 -36.11
N THR A 74 -4.24 14.84 -35.64
CA THR A 74 -4.46 14.21 -34.35
C THR A 74 -4.10 15.12 -33.16
N VAL A 75 -3.22 16.11 -33.34
CA VAL A 75 -2.78 17.04 -32.28
C VAL A 75 -3.95 17.80 -31.66
N LEU A 76 -4.95 18.21 -32.46
CA LEU A 76 -6.13 18.90 -31.95
C LEU A 76 -6.96 18.02 -31.01
N ASN A 77 -7.11 16.73 -31.33
CA ASN A 77 -7.81 15.77 -30.47
C ASN A 77 -7.05 15.49 -29.17
N TYR A 78 -5.71 15.59 -29.16
CA TYR A 78 -4.92 15.40 -27.95
C TYR A 78 -5.06 16.56 -26.98
N GLU A 79 -5.09 17.79 -27.48
CA GLU A 79 -5.34 18.97 -26.63
C GLU A 79 -6.73 18.92 -26.01
N ASP A 80 -7.75 18.46 -26.74
CA ASP A 80 -9.08 18.22 -26.19
C ASP A 80 -9.07 17.14 -25.10
N ILE A 81 -8.37 16.02 -25.33
CA ILE A 81 -8.20 14.95 -24.34
C ILE A 81 -7.43 15.45 -23.10
N LYS A 82 -6.41 16.28 -23.29
CA LYS A 82 -5.61 16.87 -22.21
C LYS A 82 -6.44 17.83 -21.38
N ASN A 83 -7.25 18.66 -22.03
CA ASN A 83 -8.19 19.56 -21.37
C ASN A 83 -9.26 18.80 -20.60
N SER A 84 -9.84 17.74 -21.19
CA SER A 84 -10.82 16.91 -20.49
C SER A 84 -10.20 16.19 -19.30
N LEU A 85 -8.98 15.69 -19.44
CA LEU A 85 -8.27 15.00 -18.36
C LEU A 85 -7.86 15.94 -17.22
N ASN A 86 -7.46 17.17 -17.53
CA ASN A 86 -7.22 18.21 -16.52
C ASN A 86 -8.51 18.58 -15.77
N ARG A 87 -9.63 18.72 -16.49
CA ARG A 87 -10.94 18.97 -15.88
C ARG A 87 -11.35 17.82 -14.96
N LEU A 88 -11.19 16.57 -15.41
CA LEU A 88 -11.50 15.38 -14.61
C LEU A 88 -10.63 15.29 -13.36
N ASP A 89 -9.34 15.61 -13.47
CA ASP A 89 -8.42 15.58 -12.32
C ASP A 89 -8.83 16.57 -11.23
N VAL A 90 -9.19 17.80 -11.63
CA VAL A 90 -9.70 18.81 -10.67
C VAL A 90 -10.98 18.32 -10.00
N LEU A 91 -11.95 17.83 -10.78
CA LEU A 91 -13.25 17.38 -10.27
C LEU A 91 -13.12 16.16 -9.33
N VAL A 92 -12.36 15.15 -9.74
CA VAL A 92 -12.17 13.94 -8.95
C VAL A 92 -11.37 14.24 -7.68
N ASN A 93 -10.36 15.11 -7.74
CA ASN A 93 -9.58 15.45 -6.56
C ASN A 93 -10.38 16.31 -5.57
N GLU A 94 -11.22 17.23 -6.06
CA GLU A 94 -12.18 17.96 -5.24
C GLU A 94 -13.17 17.00 -4.57
N TYR A 95 -13.73 16.07 -5.34
CA TYR A 95 -14.65 15.06 -4.85
C TYR A 95 -14.01 14.18 -3.77
N ASN A 96 -12.81 13.66 -4.03
CA ASN A 96 -12.07 12.85 -3.09
C ASN A 96 -11.81 13.60 -1.76
N LYS A 97 -11.51 14.91 -1.80
CA LYS A 97 -11.38 15.73 -0.58
C LYS A 97 -12.69 15.85 0.19
N ARG A 98 -13.83 15.93 -0.49
CA ARG A 98 -15.16 16.04 0.13
C ARG A 98 -15.59 14.74 0.80
N VAL A 99 -15.20 13.60 0.22
CA VAL A 99 -15.62 12.27 0.67
C VAL A 99 -14.55 11.60 1.56
N ALA A 100 -13.38 12.23 1.75
CA ALA A 100 -12.32 11.71 2.60
C ALA A 100 -12.81 11.46 4.04
N PRO A 101 -12.63 10.24 4.58
CA PRO A 101 -13.02 9.94 5.95
C PRO A 101 -12.20 10.81 6.91
N LYS A 102 -12.86 11.39 7.92
CA LYS A 102 -12.16 12.10 9.00
C LYS A 102 -11.36 11.07 9.80
N PRO A 103 -10.06 11.27 10.03
CA PRO A 103 -9.27 10.35 10.83
C PRO A 103 -9.79 10.37 12.26
N GLN A 104 -10.55 9.35 12.65
CA GLN A 104 -11.03 9.17 14.01
C GLN A 104 -9.92 8.46 14.79
N ARG A 105 -9.29 9.19 15.72
CA ARG A 105 -8.32 8.60 16.66
C ARG A 105 -9.10 7.61 17.54
N PRO A 106 -8.69 6.34 17.66
CA PRO A 106 -9.34 5.43 18.60
C PRO A 106 -9.26 6.02 20.01
N GLU A 107 -10.34 5.92 20.77
CA GLU A 107 -10.40 6.45 22.13
C GLU A 107 -9.30 5.77 22.98
N PRO A 108 -8.55 6.53 23.79
CA PRO A 108 -7.46 5.99 24.59
C PRO A 108 -8.01 5.02 25.64
N ILE A 109 -7.59 3.74 25.59
CA ILE A 109 -8.02 2.63 26.47
C ILE A 109 -7.38 2.74 27.88
N LEU A 110 -6.74 3.87 28.19
CA LEU A 110 -6.03 4.09 29.45
C LEU A 110 -6.91 4.13 30.73
N PRO A 111 -8.22 4.49 30.72
CA PRO A 111 -9.00 4.52 31.96
C PRO A 111 -9.63 3.17 32.35
N THR A 112 -9.43 2.08 31.59
CA THR A 112 -10.07 0.77 31.83
C THR A 112 -9.13 -0.31 32.39
N ILE A 113 -7.89 0.05 32.75
CA ILE A 113 -7.00 -0.89 33.45
C ILE A 113 -7.24 -0.73 34.96
N PRO A 114 -7.74 -1.75 35.67
CA PRO A 114 -7.87 -1.71 37.13
C PRO A 114 -6.49 -1.62 37.78
N THR A 115 -6.29 -0.63 38.65
CA THR A 115 -5.07 -0.41 39.42
C THR A 115 -4.81 -1.58 40.38
N PRO A 116 -3.66 -2.28 40.30
CA PRO A 116 -3.29 -3.33 41.27
C PRO A 116 -3.12 -2.76 42.68
N GLU A 117 -3.73 -3.42 43.67
CA GLU A 117 -3.68 -3.07 45.09
C GLU A 117 -2.26 -3.32 45.66
N GLU A 118 -1.64 -2.28 46.21
CA GLU A 118 -0.34 -2.35 46.86
C GLU A 118 -0.43 -3.16 48.16
N GLN A 119 0.41 -4.19 48.28
CA GLN A 119 0.53 -5.02 49.48
C GLN A 119 1.72 -4.53 50.34
N PRO A 120 1.50 -3.89 51.50
CA PRO A 120 2.58 -3.55 52.43
C PRO A 120 2.95 -4.73 53.34
N ALA A 121 4.24 -4.94 53.52
CA ALA A 121 4.79 -5.99 54.36
C ALA A 121 4.70 -5.67 55.87
N SER A 122 4.25 -6.67 56.63
CA SER A 122 4.74 -7.09 57.96
C SER A 122 4.60 -6.17 59.19
N SER A 123 3.69 -6.52 60.11
CA SER A 123 4.02 -6.78 61.53
C SER A 123 2.82 -7.26 62.36
N ALA A 124 3.09 -8.32 63.15
CA ALA A 124 2.55 -8.67 64.47
C ALA A 124 1.02 -8.83 64.71
N LEU A 125 0.67 -10.07 65.12
CA LEU A 125 -0.53 -10.51 65.89
C LEU A 125 -0.72 -9.70 67.21
N PRO A 126 -1.82 -9.83 68.02
CA PRO A 126 -2.90 -10.85 68.00
C PRO A 126 -4.35 -10.36 68.33
N MET A 127 -5.31 -11.30 68.23
CA MET A 127 -6.61 -11.37 68.96
C MET A 127 -7.67 -10.31 68.58
N SER A 128 -8.97 -10.55 68.52
CA SER A 128 -9.88 -11.64 68.89
C SER A 128 -11.27 -11.15 68.47
N HIS A 129 -12.12 -11.89 67.76
CA HIS A 129 -13.26 -12.68 68.25
C HIS A 129 -14.39 -12.62 67.17
N PRO A 130 -15.38 -13.54 67.19
CA PRO A 130 -16.00 -14.15 66.01
C PRO A 130 -17.50 -13.85 65.91
N LYS A 131 -18.21 -14.35 64.87
CA LYS A 131 -19.45 -15.16 65.01
C LYS A 131 -20.04 -15.61 63.65
N GLU A 132 -20.17 -16.95 63.53
CA GLU A 132 -21.16 -17.83 62.84
C GLU A 132 -21.80 -17.46 61.49
N LEU A 133 -21.54 -18.25 60.44
CA LEU A 133 -22.33 -19.38 59.88
C LEU A 133 -23.53 -18.94 59.04
N ASP A 134 -23.49 -19.16 57.71
CA ASP A 134 -24.38 -20.15 57.09
C ASP A 134 -23.90 -20.60 55.70
N LEU A 135 -24.25 -21.83 55.36
CA LEU A 135 -23.74 -22.68 54.28
C LEU A 135 -24.75 -22.70 53.12
N SER A 136 -24.34 -22.51 51.85
CA SER A 136 -25.05 -23.13 50.72
C SER A 136 -24.33 -23.07 49.34
N LEU A 137 -24.07 -24.27 48.81
CA LEU A 137 -24.19 -24.72 47.41
C LEU A 137 -23.20 -24.25 46.31
N ILE A 138 -22.27 -25.18 46.04
CA ILE A 138 -21.48 -25.56 44.84
C ILE A 138 -22.40 -25.69 43.57
N PRO A 139 -21.95 -25.74 42.27
CA PRO A 139 -20.64 -26.24 41.81
C PRO A 139 -20.00 -25.69 40.50
N SER A 140 -18.79 -26.25 40.24
CA SER A 140 -18.18 -26.52 38.91
C SER A 140 -17.40 -25.38 38.22
N ASP A 141 -16.17 -25.52 37.72
CA ASP A 141 -15.25 -26.67 37.56
C ASP A 141 -13.77 -26.18 37.47
N THR A 142 -12.90 -26.92 38.18
CA THR A 142 -11.60 -27.50 37.75
C THR A 142 -10.92 -26.89 36.51
N ASN A 143 -9.87 -26.07 36.70
CA ASN A 143 -8.43 -26.46 36.76
C ASN A 143 -7.82 -26.80 35.38
N VAL A 144 -6.89 -25.98 34.90
CA VAL A 144 -5.43 -26.21 34.97
C VAL A 144 -4.74 -25.10 34.17
N SER A 145 -3.86 -24.39 34.88
CA SER A 145 -2.90 -23.42 34.36
C SER A 145 -2.00 -23.97 33.26
N THR A 146 -1.65 -23.14 32.29
CA THR A 146 -0.30 -23.19 31.70
C THR A 146 0.24 -21.77 31.62
N VAL A 147 1.29 -21.57 32.39
CA VAL A 147 2.16 -20.40 32.42
C VAL A 147 2.71 -20.16 31.02
N ILE A 148 2.48 -18.97 30.46
CA ILE A 148 3.22 -18.48 29.29
C ILE A 148 3.80 -17.11 29.66
N SER A 149 5.12 -17.06 29.57
CA SER A 149 6.00 -15.92 29.85
C SER A 149 5.68 -14.73 28.92
N PRO A 150 5.61 -13.49 29.42
CA PRO A 150 5.17 -12.32 28.64
C PRO A 150 6.22 -11.70 27.69
N GLU A 151 7.35 -12.35 27.39
CA GLU A 151 8.39 -11.77 26.50
C GLU A 151 8.15 -12.02 24.99
N ASP A 152 7.10 -12.77 24.63
CA ASP A 152 6.83 -13.19 23.24
C ASP A 152 5.76 -12.37 22.50
N LEU A 153 5.32 -11.23 23.05
CA LEU A 153 4.17 -10.46 22.52
C LEU A 153 4.48 -9.07 21.95
N LEU A 154 5.76 -8.71 21.81
CA LEU A 154 6.16 -7.47 21.15
C LEU A 154 7.07 -7.74 19.96
N LEU A 155 6.53 -8.31 18.88
CA LEU A 155 6.94 -8.13 17.47
C LEU A 155 6.17 -9.13 16.58
N SER A 156 4.92 -8.84 16.17
CA SER A 156 4.54 -8.45 14.78
C SER A 156 3.09 -8.95 14.52
N PRO A 157 2.33 -8.49 13.50
CA PRO A 157 2.76 -7.86 12.25
C PRO A 157 1.99 -6.58 11.85
N LEU A 158 2.72 -5.59 11.34
CA LEU A 158 2.11 -4.49 10.60
C LEU A 158 1.95 -4.93 9.14
N ASP A 159 0.70 -5.06 8.75
CA ASP A 159 0.18 -5.19 7.41
C ASP A 159 0.55 -3.94 6.57
N SER A 160 1.27 -4.12 5.46
CA SER A 160 1.18 -3.23 4.29
C SER A 160 1.84 -3.82 3.05
N THR A 161 0.97 -4.38 2.19
CA THR A 161 0.76 -4.03 0.78
C THR A 161 1.92 -3.69 -0.19
N PRO A 162 1.76 -4.05 -1.48
CA PRO A 162 2.85 -4.39 -2.39
C PRO A 162 3.33 -3.21 -3.24
N LEU A 163 4.63 -3.21 -3.58
CA LEU A 163 5.17 -2.42 -4.69
C LEU A 163 6.20 -3.23 -5.49
N SER A 164 5.77 -3.67 -6.68
CA SER A 164 6.63 -3.91 -7.85
C SER A 164 7.29 -2.59 -8.26
N LEU A 165 8.62 -2.51 -8.32
CA LEU A 165 9.49 -2.87 -9.46
C LEU A 165 9.14 -2.11 -10.76
N GLU A 166 9.85 -1.00 -11.02
CA GLU A 166 10.59 -0.79 -12.27
C GLU A 166 11.88 0.02 -11.96
N ASP A 167 12.91 -0.35 -12.70
CA ASP A 167 14.35 -0.17 -12.56
C ASP A 167 14.87 1.15 -13.19
N ASP A 168 16.17 1.38 -13.03
CA ASP A 168 17.08 2.37 -13.63
C ASP A 168 17.39 3.67 -12.87
N GLY A 169 18.62 3.73 -12.35
CA GLY A 169 19.32 4.96 -11.95
C GLY A 169 20.21 4.81 -10.70
N LEU A 170 21.17 3.88 -10.72
CA LEU A 170 22.22 3.81 -9.71
C LEU A 170 23.12 5.06 -9.73
N LEU A 171 23.60 5.43 -8.53
CA LEU A 171 24.62 6.43 -8.20
C LEU A 171 24.11 7.87 -8.02
N SER A 172 23.74 8.22 -6.78
CA SER A 172 24.20 9.42 -6.07
C SER A 172 23.19 9.86 -5.01
N SER A 173 23.41 9.44 -3.76
CA SER A 173 23.28 10.31 -2.57
C SER A 173 23.44 9.44 -1.32
N LEU A 174 24.69 9.14 -0.98
CA LEU A 174 25.03 8.74 0.38
C LEU A 174 24.68 9.93 1.30
N PRO A 175 23.94 9.76 2.41
CA PRO A 175 23.78 10.82 3.39
C PRO A 175 25.12 11.05 4.10
N SER A 176 25.91 11.97 3.56
CA SER A 176 27.12 12.48 4.20
C SER A 176 26.71 13.44 5.31
N SER A 177 26.52 12.91 6.52
CA SER A 177 26.55 13.70 7.73
C SER A 177 27.35 12.97 8.81
N LEU A 178 28.66 12.86 8.59
CA LEU A 178 29.60 12.68 9.69
C LEU A 178 29.69 14.02 10.45
N PRO A 179 29.62 14.03 11.79
CA PRO A 179 30.01 15.22 12.55
C PRO A 179 31.52 15.43 12.40
N SER A 180 31.89 16.57 11.81
CA SER A 180 33.28 17.04 11.75
C SER A 180 33.84 17.25 13.16
N SER A 181 34.46 16.21 13.73
CA SER A 181 35.31 16.35 14.91
C SER A 181 36.65 16.91 14.44
N ARG A 182 36.85 18.22 14.68
CA ARG A 182 38.11 18.92 14.42
C ARG A 182 39.17 18.39 15.39
N LEU A 183 40.17 17.71 14.86
CA LEU A 183 41.41 17.37 15.59
C LEU A 183 42.22 18.64 15.87
N PRO A 184 42.69 18.90 17.11
CA PRO A 184 43.78 19.84 17.32
C PRO A 184 45.10 19.12 17.03
N LEU A 185 45.75 19.52 15.94
CA LEU A 185 47.14 19.16 15.64
C LEU A 185 48.04 19.91 16.64
N SER A 186 48.53 19.21 17.67
CA SER A 186 49.58 19.72 18.56
C SER A 186 50.93 19.17 18.08
N THR A 187 51.64 20.00 17.31
CA THR A 187 53.07 19.85 17.07
C THR A 187 53.82 20.16 18.35
N GLY A 188 54.43 19.14 18.96
CA GLY A 188 55.42 19.32 20.01
C GLY A 188 56.80 19.60 19.43
N ALA A 189 57.42 20.70 19.86
CA ALA A 189 58.86 20.76 20.11
C ALA A 189 59.24 21.97 20.99
N THR A 190 59.89 21.61 22.11
CA THR A 190 60.94 22.34 22.86
C THR A 190 60.64 23.56 23.74
N GLN A 191 60.73 23.24 25.04
CA GLN A 191 61.44 23.95 26.12
C GLN A 191 60.84 25.22 26.72
N GLY A 192 60.54 25.13 28.02
CA GLY A 192 60.61 26.25 28.95
C GLY A 192 59.64 26.13 30.11
N GLY A 193 60.16 25.95 31.32
CA GLY A 193 59.47 26.40 32.54
C GLY A 193 58.92 25.29 33.42
N SER A 194 59.66 25.03 34.50
CA SER A 194 59.28 24.33 35.71
C SER A 194 57.91 24.72 36.29
N THR A 195 57.19 23.71 36.80
CA THR A 195 56.16 23.65 37.86
C THR A 195 54.82 23.07 37.39
N GLY A 196 54.46 21.87 37.88
CA GLY A 196 53.15 21.24 37.63
C GLY A 196 53.14 19.72 37.44
N SER A 197 54.02 18.97 38.11
CA SER A 197 54.05 17.50 38.05
C SER A 197 53.01 16.88 38.98
N ALA A 198 51.75 16.83 38.57
CA ALA A 198 50.71 15.98 39.20
C ALA A 198 49.47 15.72 38.31
N ALA A 199 49.17 16.55 37.30
CA ALA A 199 47.90 16.49 36.55
C ALA A 199 47.95 15.82 35.16
N ALA A 200 49.14 15.64 34.57
CA ALA A 200 49.30 14.99 33.26
C ALA A 200 48.90 13.50 33.16
N PRO A 201 49.11 12.64 34.19
CA PRO A 201 48.72 11.22 34.08
C PRO A 201 47.21 11.01 34.13
N ALA A 202 46.46 11.90 34.79
CA ALA A 202 45.01 11.80 34.92
C ALA A 202 44.27 12.05 33.59
N PHE A 203 44.78 12.94 32.73
CA PHE A 203 44.17 13.22 31.42
C PHE A 203 44.37 12.07 30.42
N LEU A 204 45.54 11.42 30.45
CA LEU A 204 45.81 10.24 29.63
C LEU A 204 44.97 9.03 30.07
N GLN A 205 44.80 8.85 31.38
CA GLN A 205 43.90 7.81 31.92
C GLN A 205 42.43 8.08 31.55
N ASN A 206 41.98 9.34 31.61
CA ASN A 206 40.62 9.70 31.19
C ASN A 206 40.38 9.49 29.68
N SER A 207 41.38 9.79 28.84
CA SER A 207 41.27 9.54 27.39
C SER A 207 41.26 8.04 27.07
N GLN A 208 42.04 7.22 27.80
CA GLN A 208 41.99 5.77 27.67
C GLN A 208 40.65 5.20 28.13
N ALA A 209 40.12 5.67 29.27
CA ALA A 209 38.80 5.28 29.75
C ALA A 209 37.68 5.63 28.76
N LEU A 210 37.73 6.82 28.14
CA LEU A 210 36.77 7.22 27.11
C LEU A 210 36.88 6.36 25.84
N GLN A 211 38.10 6.04 25.40
CA GLN A 211 38.30 5.11 24.27
C GLN A 211 37.76 3.72 24.58
N GLU A 212 37.96 3.24 25.80
CA GLU A 212 37.45 1.94 26.24
C GLU A 212 35.92 1.94 26.30
N GLU A 213 35.29 3.02 26.79
CA GLU A 213 33.84 3.19 26.80
C GLU A 213 33.23 3.27 25.39
N LEU A 214 33.83 4.03 24.47
CA LEU A 214 33.39 4.07 23.07
C LEU A 214 33.55 2.71 22.39
N SER A 215 34.64 1.99 22.67
CA SER A 215 34.86 0.65 22.12
C SER A 215 33.82 -0.35 22.65
N ALA A 216 33.46 -0.26 23.93
CA ALA A 216 32.42 -1.07 24.54
C ALA A 216 31.04 -0.74 23.96
N GLN A 217 30.73 0.53 23.74
CA GLN A 217 29.48 0.97 23.12
C GLN A 217 29.38 0.50 21.66
N LEU A 218 30.48 0.56 20.91
CA LEU A 218 30.52 0.08 19.53
C LEU A 218 30.36 -1.44 19.47
N ALA A 219 30.99 -2.18 20.37
CA ALA A 219 30.80 -3.63 20.49
C ALA A 219 29.34 -3.99 20.83
N GLN A 220 28.70 -3.24 21.72
CA GLN A 220 27.27 -3.41 22.03
C GLN A 220 26.37 -3.09 20.83
N MET A 221 26.61 -1.97 20.12
CA MET A 221 25.87 -1.66 18.90
C MET A 221 26.08 -2.71 17.80
N ALA A 222 27.30 -3.20 17.61
CA ALA A 222 27.58 -4.25 16.63
C ALA A 222 26.84 -5.55 16.96
N THR A 223 26.72 -5.87 18.25
CA THR A 223 25.95 -7.04 18.72
C THR A 223 24.45 -6.84 18.51
N GLN A 224 23.92 -5.66 18.79
CA GLN A 224 22.52 -5.32 18.50
C GLN A 224 22.22 -5.36 17.00
N LEU A 225 23.11 -4.81 16.18
CA LEU A 225 23.00 -4.86 14.73
C LEU A 225 23.01 -6.31 14.24
N LYS A 226 23.92 -7.15 14.77
CA LYS A 226 23.96 -8.58 14.45
C LYS A 226 22.64 -9.27 14.80
N ASN A 227 22.11 -9.06 16.00
CA ASN A 227 20.84 -9.67 16.41
C ASN A 227 19.68 -9.17 15.55
N ASN A 228 19.67 -7.89 15.19
CA ASN A 228 18.69 -7.29 14.29
C ASN A 228 18.79 -7.88 12.87
N THR A 229 20.00 -8.12 12.34
CA THR A 229 20.19 -8.80 11.04
C THR A 229 19.76 -10.26 11.07
N LEU A 230 19.99 -11.00 12.17
CA LEU A 230 19.54 -12.38 12.32
C LEU A 230 18.01 -12.43 12.36
N HIS A 231 17.38 -11.52 13.10
CA HIS A 231 15.93 -11.36 13.12
C HIS A 231 15.39 -11.06 11.71
N PHE A 232 16.01 -10.13 10.97
CA PHE A 232 15.61 -9.85 9.60
C PHE A 232 15.76 -11.06 8.67
N ALA A 233 16.83 -11.85 8.80
CA ALA A 233 16.98 -13.07 8.01
C ALA A 233 15.83 -14.06 8.29
N SER A 234 15.48 -14.26 9.56
CA SER A 234 14.37 -15.13 9.94
C SER A 234 13.01 -14.62 9.47
N SER A 235 12.79 -13.30 9.46
CA SER A 235 11.59 -12.69 8.91
C SER A 235 11.53 -12.86 7.39
N LEU A 236 12.66 -12.75 6.70
CA LEU A 236 12.74 -12.95 5.26
C LEU A 236 12.37 -14.39 4.85
N ASP A 237 12.80 -15.39 5.62
CA ASP A 237 12.41 -16.78 5.38
C ASP A 237 10.90 -17.00 5.58
N LYS A 238 10.31 -16.37 6.60
CA LYS A 238 8.85 -16.38 6.81
C LYS A 238 8.12 -15.68 5.65
N ASP A 239 8.59 -14.50 5.25
CA ASP A 239 8.01 -13.72 4.15
C ASP A 239 8.09 -14.49 2.82
N LYS A 240 9.18 -15.22 2.58
CA LYS A 240 9.30 -16.12 1.42
C LYS A 240 8.26 -17.23 1.44
N SER A 241 7.97 -17.82 2.60
CA SER A 241 6.94 -18.85 2.72
C SER A 241 5.53 -18.29 2.46
N ILE A 242 5.24 -17.10 2.99
CA ILE A 242 3.96 -16.39 2.79
C ILE A 242 3.81 -15.99 1.31
N LEU A 243 4.90 -15.53 0.67
CA LEU A 243 4.88 -15.19 -0.75
C LEU A 243 4.61 -16.42 -1.63
N GLY A 244 5.15 -17.59 -1.27
CA GLY A 244 4.84 -18.85 -1.93
C GLY A 244 3.35 -19.21 -1.82
N GLU A 245 2.77 -19.10 -0.63
CA GLU A 245 1.34 -19.36 -0.42
C GLU A 245 0.46 -18.34 -1.17
N ALA A 246 0.85 -17.06 -1.17
CA ALA A 246 0.17 -16.01 -1.91
C ALA A 246 0.22 -16.25 -3.43
N GLN A 247 1.37 -16.71 -3.95
CA GLN A 247 1.52 -17.09 -5.34
C GLN A 247 0.59 -18.26 -5.68
N GLU A 248 0.55 -19.30 -4.85
CA GLU A 248 -0.32 -20.46 -5.07
C GLU A 248 -1.81 -20.07 -5.07
N LYS A 249 -2.21 -19.18 -4.17
CA LYS A 249 -3.57 -18.60 -4.14
C LYS A 249 -3.86 -17.75 -5.38
N LEU A 250 -2.89 -16.96 -5.85
CA LEU A 250 -3.02 -16.16 -7.06
C LEU A 250 -3.16 -17.04 -8.30
N GLU A 251 -2.36 -18.09 -8.42
CA GLU A 251 -2.43 -19.07 -9.51
C GLU A 251 -3.80 -19.77 -9.54
N ARG A 252 -4.30 -20.21 -8.38
CA ARG A 252 -5.66 -20.77 -8.28
C ARG A 252 -6.74 -19.78 -8.67
N ASN A 253 -6.63 -18.52 -8.24
CA ASN A 253 -7.61 -17.50 -8.59
C ASN A 253 -7.59 -17.18 -10.09
N LEU A 254 -6.39 -17.11 -10.69
CA LEU A 254 -6.22 -16.90 -12.13
C LEU A 254 -6.84 -18.06 -12.93
N ASP A 255 -6.63 -19.30 -12.51
CA ASP A 255 -7.22 -20.48 -13.16
C ASP A 255 -8.76 -20.44 -13.10
N VAL A 256 -9.33 -20.15 -11.92
CA VAL A 256 -10.78 -19.96 -11.76
C VAL A 256 -11.29 -18.83 -12.66
N MET A 257 -10.63 -17.67 -12.67
CA MET A 257 -11.02 -16.54 -13.51
C MET A 257 -10.97 -16.88 -15.00
N THR A 258 -9.95 -17.62 -15.44
CA THR A 258 -9.78 -18.01 -16.84
C THR A 258 -10.83 -19.04 -17.26
N LYS A 259 -11.15 -19.99 -16.37
CA LYS A 259 -12.21 -20.98 -16.55
C LYS A 259 -13.60 -20.33 -16.58
N GLU A 260 -13.86 -19.37 -15.71
CA GLU A 260 -15.11 -18.62 -15.72
C GLU A 260 -15.22 -17.73 -16.97
N ARG A 261 -14.13 -17.07 -17.38
CA ARG A 261 -14.08 -16.27 -18.60
C ARG A 261 -14.34 -17.11 -19.85
N THR A 262 -13.81 -18.32 -19.93
CA THR A 262 -14.08 -19.24 -21.04
C THR A 262 -15.53 -19.70 -21.04
N ARG A 263 -16.08 -20.09 -19.88
CA ARG A 263 -17.51 -20.44 -19.75
C ARG A 263 -18.44 -19.27 -20.12
N LEU A 264 -18.14 -18.06 -19.68
CA LEU A 264 -18.90 -16.86 -20.02
C LEU A 264 -18.79 -16.52 -21.51
N ARG A 265 -17.62 -16.74 -22.13
CA ARG A 265 -17.43 -16.56 -23.57
C ARG A 265 -18.24 -17.57 -24.36
N ASP A 266 -18.28 -18.83 -23.95
CA ASP A 266 -19.07 -19.86 -24.62
C ASP A 266 -20.57 -19.54 -24.53
N HIS A 267 -21.04 -19.09 -23.36
CA HIS A 267 -22.44 -18.68 -23.20
C HIS A 267 -22.77 -17.39 -23.95
N SER A 268 -21.84 -16.43 -24.02
CA SER A 268 -22.02 -15.18 -24.76
C SER A 268 -22.01 -15.38 -26.28
N SER A 269 -21.20 -16.31 -26.78
CA SER A 269 -21.12 -16.61 -28.22
C SER A 269 -22.41 -17.27 -28.73
N LYS A 270 -23.04 -18.09 -27.90
CA LYS A 270 -24.31 -18.77 -28.21
C LYS A 270 -25.50 -17.81 -28.29
N SER A 271 -25.54 -16.80 -27.42
CA SER A 271 -26.59 -15.78 -27.43
C SER A 271 -26.50 -14.82 -28.62
N TRP A 272 -25.28 -14.53 -29.11
CA TRP A 272 -25.13 -13.70 -30.32
C TRP A 272 -25.50 -14.44 -31.60
N GLY A 273 -25.25 -15.75 -31.67
CA GLY A 273 -25.59 -16.56 -32.85
C GLY A 273 -27.09 -16.58 -33.16
N THR A 274 -27.96 -16.69 -32.14
CA THR A 274 -29.41 -16.72 -32.35
C THR A 274 -29.96 -15.37 -32.81
N THR A 275 -29.47 -14.26 -32.25
CA THR A 275 -29.85 -12.90 -32.70
C THR A 275 -29.36 -12.64 -34.13
N TRP A 276 -28.18 -13.13 -34.50
CA TRP A 276 -27.69 -13.01 -35.87
C TRP A 276 -28.58 -13.77 -36.87
N ILE A 277 -29.00 -14.99 -36.52
CA ILE A 277 -29.91 -15.78 -37.36
C ILE A 277 -31.28 -15.10 -37.51
N THR A 278 -31.84 -14.52 -36.45
CA THR A 278 -33.14 -13.82 -36.55
C THR A 278 -33.03 -12.53 -37.38
N ILE A 279 -31.93 -11.78 -37.24
CA ILE A 279 -31.64 -10.61 -38.09
C ILE A 279 -31.53 -11.03 -39.56
N LEU A 280 -30.85 -12.13 -39.86
CA LEU A 280 -30.73 -12.65 -41.22
C LEU A 280 -32.10 -13.07 -41.79
N SER A 281 -32.94 -13.71 -40.99
CA SER A 281 -34.30 -14.07 -41.39
C SER A 281 -35.16 -12.83 -41.71
N LEU A 282 -35.06 -11.77 -40.90
CA LEU A 282 -35.75 -10.50 -41.15
C LEU A 282 -35.27 -9.86 -42.47
N LEU A 283 -33.96 -9.87 -42.72
CA LEU A 283 -33.37 -9.33 -43.95
C LEU A 283 -33.91 -10.03 -45.20
N VAL A 284 -34.01 -11.35 -45.19
CA VAL A 284 -34.53 -12.14 -46.33
C VAL A 284 -35.98 -11.77 -46.63
N VAL A 285 -36.82 -11.65 -45.58
CA VAL A 285 -38.22 -11.22 -45.75
C VAL A 285 -38.29 -9.80 -46.33
N LEU A 286 -37.43 -8.90 -45.87
CA LEU A 286 -37.33 -7.52 -46.34
C LEU A 286 -36.95 -7.44 -47.82
N ILE A 287 -35.98 -8.26 -48.26
CA ILE A 287 -35.57 -8.36 -49.66
C ILE A 287 -36.71 -8.92 -50.52
N GLY A 288 -37.40 -9.96 -50.06
CA GLY A 288 -38.57 -10.51 -50.75
C GLY A 288 -39.69 -9.48 -50.91
N PHE A 289 -39.96 -8.69 -49.86
CA PHE A 289 -40.92 -7.59 -49.91
C PHE A 289 -40.52 -6.50 -50.91
N PHE A 290 -39.26 -6.09 -50.92
CA PHE A 290 -38.79 -5.11 -51.91
C PHE A 290 -38.86 -5.63 -53.35
N LEU A 291 -38.57 -6.91 -53.57
CA LEU A 291 -38.69 -7.55 -54.88
C LEU A 291 -40.14 -7.57 -55.36
N THR A 292 -41.09 -8.01 -54.54
CA THR A 292 -42.52 -8.03 -54.92
C THR A 292 -43.07 -6.63 -55.12
N PHE A 293 -42.71 -5.68 -54.24
CA PHE A 293 -43.07 -4.27 -54.39
C PHE A 293 -42.50 -3.70 -55.69
N SER A 294 -41.24 -3.97 -56.00
CA SER A 294 -40.60 -3.50 -57.23
C SER A 294 -41.27 -4.09 -58.47
N VAL A 295 -41.65 -5.38 -58.46
CA VAL A 295 -42.37 -6.01 -59.59
C VAL A 295 -43.73 -5.36 -59.82
N ILE A 296 -44.51 -5.11 -58.76
CA ILE A 296 -45.81 -4.42 -58.86
C ILE A 296 -45.65 -2.97 -59.33
N ARG A 297 -44.57 -2.29 -58.93
CA ARG A 297 -44.31 -0.90 -59.34
C ARG A 297 -43.76 -0.77 -60.75
N LEU A 298 -43.07 -1.81 -61.24
CA LEU A 298 -42.43 -1.85 -62.56
C LEU A 298 -43.36 -2.41 -63.65
N THR A 299 -44.30 -3.27 -63.26
CA THR A 299 -45.38 -3.79 -64.12
C THR A 299 -46.52 -2.78 -64.18
#